data_AF-A0A966P8G4-F1
#
_entry.id   AF-A0A966P8G4-F1
#
_cell.length_a   1.000
_cell.length_b   1.000
_cell.length_c   1.000
_cell.angle_alpha   90.00
_cell.angle_beta   90.00
_cell.angle_gamma   90.00
#
_symmetry.space_group_name_H-M   'P 1'
#
loop_
_entity.id
_entity.type
_entity.pdbx_description
1 polymer ?
#
loop_
_entity_poly.entity_id
_entity_poly.type
_entity_poly.pdbx_seq_one_letter_code
_entity_poly.pdbx_strand_id
1 'polypeptide(L)'
;MYIKDGFERIIALERRWPFYQKTYSLTTTQGQREYPINLIGDGDLREVTSLVDTSAVGRRIELIAYDDAEQIWVGSFDQAQRPLYFSLWQDTVHLWPKPDAAYPLVVR
;
A
#
# COMPACT_ATOMS: atom_id res chain seq x y z
N MET A 1 4.33 -35.14 8.82
CA MET A 1 4.08 -33.70 9.00
C MET A 1 3.65 -33.13 7.65
N TYR A 2 2.45 -33.48 7.18
CA TYR A 2 1.97 -33.13 5.82
C TYR A 2 0.59 -32.47 5.83
N ILE A 3 -0.24 -32.79 6.82
CA ILE A 3 -1.58 -32.18 6.97
C ILE A 3 -1.46 -30.70 7.37
N LYS A 4 -0.49 -30.35 8.22
CA LYS A 4 -0.23 -28.96 8.61
C LYS A 4 0.24 -28.10 7.43
N ASP A 5 1.18 -28.63 6.64
CA ASP A 5 1.70 -27.96 5.43
C ASP A 5 0.63 -27.80 4.34
N GLY A 6 -0.21 -28.83 4.14
CA GLY A 6 -1.37 -28.74 3.23
C GLY A 6 -2.40 -27.70 3.68
N PHE A 7 -2.70 -27.63 4.97
CA PHE A 7 -3.61 -26.63 5.55
C PHE A 7 -3.09 -25.19 5.39
N GLU A 8 -1.82 -24.96 5.72
CA GLU A 8 -1.18 -23.65 5.56
C GLU A 8 -1.13 -23.21 4.09
N ARG A 9 -0.87 -24.15 3.18
CA ARG A 9 -0.86 -23.88 1.74
C ARG A 9 -2.26 -23.56 1.18
N ILE A 10 -3.31 -24.24 1.66
CA ILE A 10 -4.69 -23.97 1.26
C ILE A 10 -5.12 -22.58 1.74
N ILE A 11 -4.81 -22.20 2.97
CA ILE A 11 -5.10 -20.85 3.49
C ILE A 11 -4.34 -19.78 2.70
N ALA A 12 -3.07 -20.03 2.36
CA ALA A 12 -2.28 -19.11 1.54
C ALA A 12 -2.84 -18.96 0.11
N LEU A 13 -3.37 -20.04 -0.47
CA LEU A 13 -4.04 -20.05 -1.77
C LEU A 13 -5.41 -19.38 -1.72
N GLU A 14 -6.15 -19.52 -0.62
CA GLU A 14 -7.45 -18.87 -0.41
C GLU A 14 -7.34 -17.34 -0.46
N ARG A 15 -6.18 -16.80 -0.07
CA ARG A 15 -5.92 -15.36 -0.03
C ARG A 15 -5.42 -14.78 -1.36
N ARG A 16 -5.00 -15.59 -2.33
CA ARG A 16 -4.35 -15.13 -3.58
C ARG A 16 -5.03 -15.68 -4.83
N TRP A 17 -6.34 -15.49 -4.96
CA TRP A 17 -7.08 -15.83 -6.18
C TRP A 17 -6.96 -14.69 -7.22
N PRO A 18 -6.29 -14.90 -8.38
CA PRO A 18 -6.06 -13.84 -9.36
C PRO A 18 -7.33 -13.24 -9.97
N PHE A 19 -8.44 -13.99 -9.97
CA PHE A 19 -9.72 -13.52 -10.53
C PHE A 19 -10.47 -12.56 -9.61
N TYR A 20 -10.12 -12.48 -8.32
CA TYR A 20 -10.65 -11.47 -7.40
C TYR A 20 -9.74 -10.24 -7.28
N GLN A 21 -8.62 -10.21 -8.00
CA GLN A 21 -7.73 -9.06 -8.01
C GLN A 21 -8.33 -7.94 -8.87
N LYS A 22 -8.64 -6.80 -8.23
CA LYS A 22 -9.03 -5.57 -8.92
C LYS A 22 -7.87 -4.60 -8.93
N THR A 23 -7.79 -3.80 -9.99
CA THR A 23 -6.80 -2.71 -10.11
C THR A 23 -7.55 -1.40 -10.04
N TYR A 24 -7.13 -0.51 -9.15
CA TYR A 24 -7.69 0.83 -9.01
C TYR A 24 -6.61 1.90 -9.18
N SER A 25 -7.04 3.11 -9.44
CA SER A 25 -6.18 4.29 -9.50
C SER A 25 -6.40 5.16 -8.27
N LEU A 26 -5.31 5.63 -7.68
CA LEU A 26 -5.27 6.56 -6.55
C LEU A 26 -4.38 7.73 -6.97
N THR A 27 -4.78 8.97 -6.69
CA THR A 27 -3.89 10.12 -6.88
C THR A 27 -3.51 10.66 -5.51
N THR A 28 -2.21 10.81 -5.24
CA THR A 28 -1.76 11.38 -3.97
C THR A 28 -2.12 12.85 -3.88
N THR A 29 -2.34 13.33 -2.66
CA THR A 29 -2.45 14.75 -2.34
C THR A 29 -1.18 15.20 -1.63
N GLN A 30 -0.72 16.42 -1.93
CA GLN A 30 0.43 17.00 -1.24
C GLN A 30 0.22 17.02 0.28
N GLY A 31 1.21 16.55 1.03
CA GLY A 31 1.21 16.51 2.50
C GLY A 31 0.30 15.45 3.12
N GLN A 32 -0.50 14.73 2.33
CA GLN A 32 -1.43 13.73 2.82
C GLN A 32 -0.75 12.36 2.92
N ARG A 33 -0.67 11.84 4.14
CA ARG A 33 -0.10 10.52 4.45
C ARG A 33 -1.12 9.39 4.29
N GLU A 34 -2.35 9.65 4.72
CA GLU A 34 -3.35 8.63 4.99
C GLU A 34 -4.37 8.56 3.84
N TYR A 35 -4.57 7.35 3.33
CA TYR A 35 -5.56 7.05 2.30
C TYR A 35 -6.39 5.85 2.75
N PRO A 36 -7.61 6.08 3.27
CA PRO A 36 -8.50 5.02 3.69
C PRO A 36 -8.82 4.09 2.51
N ILE A 37 -8.71 2.78 2.71
CA ILE A 37 -8.85 1.78 1.64
C ILE A 37 -10.26 1.84 1.03
N ASN A 38 -11.28 2.14 1.83
CA ASN A 38 -12.68 2.29 1.40
C ASN A 38 -12.93 3.51 0.48
N LEU A 39 -11.97 4.44 0.39
CA LEU A 39 -12.04 5.59 -0.52
C LEU A 39 -11.23 5.37 -1.81
N ILE A 40 -10.53 4.24 -1.94
CA ILE A 40 -9.75 3.91 -3.12
C ILE A 40 -10.66 3.21 -4.14
N GLY A 41 -10.81 3.81 -5.32
CA GLY A 41 -11.65 3.26 -6.38
C GLY A 41 -13.13 3.26 -6.01
N ASP A 42 -13.79 2.11 -6.19
CA ASP A 42 -15.22 1.94 -5.86
C ASP A 42 -15.48 1.59 -4.38
N GLY A 43 -14.42 1.52 -3.55
CA GLY A 43 -14.53 1.23 -2.12
C GLY A 43 -14.68 -0.25 -1.75
N ASP A 44 -14.72 -1.15 -2.74
CA ASP A 44 -14.82 -2.61 -2.55
C ASP A 44 -13.45 -3.30 -2.30
N LEU A 45 -12.44 -2.53 -1.93
CA LEU A 45 -11.07 -3.01 -1.80
C LEU A 45 -10.89 -3.59 -0.39
N ARG A 46 -10.61 -4.90 -0.27
CA ARG A 46 -10.44 -5.58 1.03
C ARG A 46 -8.99 -5.60 1.52
N GLU A 47 -8.04 -5.74 0.61
CA GLU A 47 -6.62 -5.81 0.93
C GLU A 47 -5.82 -5.18 -0.20
N VAL A 48 -4.77 -4.45 0.15
CA VAL A 48 -3.82 -3.88 -0.80
C VAL A 48 -2.58 -4.77 -0.85
N THR A 49 -2.34 -5.37 -2.02
CA THR A 49 -1.20 -6.25 -2.28
C THR A 49 -0.03 -5.53 -2.93
N SER A 50 -0.28 -4.47 -3.71
CA SER A 50 0.78 -3.68 -4.35
C SER A 50 0.36 -2.26 -4.68
N LEU A 51 1.29 -1.31 -4.49
CA LEU A 51 1.20 0.06 -4.99
C LEU A 51 2.29 0.31 -6.03
N VAL A 52 1.92 0.90 -7.16
CA VAL A 52 2.84 1.26 -8.24
C VAL A 52 2.63 2.72 -8.64
N ASP A 53 3.69 3.51 -8.58
CA ASP A 53 3.71 4.88 -9.11
C ASP A 53 3.93 4.85 -10.61
N THR A 54 2.96 5.36 -11.37
CA THR A 54 2.97 5.35 -12.85
C THR A 54 3.47 6.64 -13.47
N SER A 55 3.88 7.64 -12.68
CA SER A 55 4.14 8.98 -13.21
C SER A 55 5.43 9.14 -14.02
N ALA A 56 6.35 8.18 -14.00
CA ALA A 56 7.64 8.29 -14.70
C ALA A 56 8.14 6.95 -15.27
N VAL A 57 8.65 6.05 -14.42
CA VAL A 57 9.29 4.77 -14.84
C VAL A 57 8.53 3.54 -14.34
N GLY A 58 7.36 3.74 -13.70
CA GLY A 58 6.61 2.62 -13.11
C GLY A 58 7.37 2.03 -11.92
N ARG A 59 7.43 2.75 -10.80
CA ARG A 59 8.13 2.25 -9.60
C ARG A 59 7.14 1.61 -8.65
N ARG A 60 7.35 0.34 -8.31
CA ARG A 60 6.61 -0.29 -7.21
C ARG A 60 7.07 0.30 -5.87
N ILE A 61 6.12 0.74 -5.06
CA ILE A 61 6.34 1.22 -3.71
C ILE A 61 6.53 0.00 -2.79
N GLU A 62 7.50 0.05 -1.89
CA GLU A 62 7.83 -1.08 -1.02
C GLU A 62 6.97 -1.08 0.25
N LEU A 63 6.49 -2.26 0.65
CA LEU A 63 5.74 -2.42 1.90
C LEU A 63 6.72 -2.46 3.06
N ILE A 64 6.54 -1.58 4.04
CA ILE A 64 7.27 -1.56 5.31
C ILE A 64 6.30 -1.67 6.48
N ALA A 65 6.81 -2.11 7.63
CA ALA A 65 6.03 -2.12 8.86
C ALA A 65 5.76 -0.67 9.32
N TYR A 66 4.61 -0.46 9.97
CA TYR A 66 4.17 0.88 10.35
C TYR A 66 5.08 1.50 11.43
N ASP A 67 5.51 0.69 12.39
CA ASP A 67 6.47 1.03 13.44
C ASP A 67 7.86 1.40 12.90
N ASP A 68 8.38 0.63 11.94
CA ASP A 68 9.65 0.95 11.26
C ASP A 68 9.56 2.30 10.54
N ALA A 69 8.40 2.60 9.96
CA ALA A 69 8.16 3.88 9.30
C ALA A 69 8.13 5.05 10.29
N GLU A 70 7.47 4.88 11.44
CA GLU A 70 7.42 5.91 12.49
C GLU A 70 8.78 6.20 13.10
N GLN A 71 9.71 5.24 13.11
CA GLN A 71 11.07 5.48 13.58
C GLN A 71 11.83 6.50 12.70
N ILE A 72 11.57 6.52 11.40
CA ILE A 72 12.32 7.32 10.43
C ILE A 72 11.61 8.65 10.14
N TRP A 73 10.30 8.61 9.87
CA TRP A 73 9.53 9.75 9.39
C TRP A 73 8.70 10.40 10.51
N VAL A 74 9.42 10.91 11.52
CA VAL A 74 8.86 11.59 12.70
C VAL A 74 9.39 13.01 12.85
N GLY A 75 8.52 13.93 13.26
CA GLY A 75 8.87 15.33 13.54
C GLY A 75 9.54 16.01 12.35
N SER A 76 10.72 16.60 12.57
CA SER A 76 11.47 17.34 11.55
C SER A 76 12.06 16.47 10.43
N PHE A 77 12.12 15.14 10.60
CA PHE A 77 12.59 14.21 9.57
C PHE A 77 11.49 13.84 8.55
N ASP A 78 10.24 14.19 8.84
CA ASP A 78 9.10 14.00 7.94
C ASP A 78 9.04 15.09 6.86
N GLN A 79 10.08 15.14 6.03
CA GLN A 79 10.16 16.04 4.89
C GLN A 79 9.33 15.47 3.73
N ALA A 80 8.48 16.31 3.14
CA ALA A 80 7.65 15.90 2.02
C ALA A 80 8.51 15.62 0.78
N GLN A 81 8.36 14.42 0.22
CA GLN A 81 9.06 13.94 -0.97
C GLN A 81 8.22 12.88 -1.68
N ARG A 82 8.65 12.43 -2.85
CA ARG A 82 7.97 11.35 -3.56
C ARG A 82 7.98 10.04 -2.73
N PRO A 83 6.81 9.44 -2.43
CA PRO A 83 6.73 8.23 -1.63
C PRO A 83 7.51 7.07 -2.23
N LEU A 84 8.24 6.36 -1.38
CA LEU A 84 9.05 5.19 -1.71
C LEU A 84 8.52 3.93 -1.02
N TYR A 85 7.90 4.12 0.13
CA TYR A 85 7.38 3.07 0.98
C TYR A 85 5.91 3.31 1.30
N PHE A 86 5.19 2.23 1.60
CA PHE A 86 3.86 2.29 2.15
C PHE A 86 3.74 1.32 3.33
N SER A 87 2.85 1.63 4.26
CA SER A 87 2.46 0.72 5.33
C SER A 87 0.93 0.62 5.39
N LEU A 88 0.44 -0.49 5.94
CA LEU A 88 -0.99 -0.74 6.13
C LEU A 88 -1.28 -0.77 7.62
N TRP A 89 -2.17 0.12 8.06
CA TRP A 89 -2.61 0.19 9.45
C TRP A 89 -4.07 0.62 9.50
N GLN A 90 -4.88 -0.05 10.32
CA GLN A 90 -6.30 0.28 10.54
C GLN A 90 -7.09 0.58 9.24
N ASP A 91 -7.02 -0.34 8.26
CA ASP A 91 -7.68 -0.22 6.95
C ASP A 91 -7.32 1.05 6.16
N THR A 92 -6.14 1.60 6.43
CA THR A 92 -5.62 2.82 5.81
C THR A 92 -4.24 2.56 5.23
N VAL A 93 -4.01 3.05 4.02
CA VAL A 93 -2.69 3.08 3.39
C VAL A 93 -1.97 4.34 3.86
N HIS A 94 -0.81 4.15 4.46
CA HIS A 94 0.08 5.25 4.86
C HIS A 94 1.26 5.31 3.90
N LEU A 95 1.51 6.48 3.31
CA LEU A 95 2.62 6.72 2.38
C LEU A 95 3.81 7.38 3.06
N TRP A 96 5.01 6.91 2.73
CA TRP A 96 6.27 7.36 3.32
C TRP A 96 7.35 7.59 2.26
N PRO A 97 8.06 8.72 2.29
CA PRO A 97 7.70 9.99 2.95
C PRO A 97 6.35 10.56 2.49
N LYS A 98 5.84 11.60 3.18
CA LYS A 98 4.62 12.31 2.74
C LYS A 98 4.78 12.83 1.32
N PRO A 99 3.78 12.67 0.43
CA PRO A 99 3.86 13.16 -0.94
C PRO A 99 4.10 14.67 -0.98
N ASP A 100 5.08 15.12 -1.76
CA ASP A 100 5.35 16.53 -2.05
C ASP A 100 4.44 17.10 -3.15
N ALA A 101 3.88 16.24 -4.01
CA ALA A 101 2.98 16.61 -5.08
C ALA A 101 1.92 15.52 -5.34
N ALA A 102 1.07 15.76 -6.34
CA ALA A 102 0.10 14.78 -6.81
C ALA A 102 0.77 13.77 -7.77
N TYR A 103 0.72 12.50 -7.40
CA TYR A 103 1.26 11.39 -8.18
C TYR A 103 0.17 10.35 -8.45
N PRO A 104 0.00 9.91 -9.71
CA PRO A 104 -0.88 8.80 -10.03
C PRO A 104 -0.25 7.47 -9.55
N LEU A 105 -0.99 6.76 -8.72
CA LEU A 105 -0.67 5.44 -8.20
C LEU A 105 -1.69 4.43 -8.71
N VAL A 106 -1.22 3.23 -8.99
CA VAL A 106 -2.03 2.06 -9.29
C VAL A 106 -1.98 1.13 -8.08
N VAL A 107 -3.16 0.79 -7.57
CA VAL A 107 -3.37 -0.03 -6.38
C VAL A 107 -3.96 -1.37 -6.81
N ARG A 108 -3.44 -2.47 -6.27
CA ARG A 108 -3.93 -3.83 -6.46
C ARG A 108 -3.84 -4.62 -5.18
#